data_AF-A0A7J7S2I1-F1
#
_entry.id   AF-A0A7J7S2I1-F1
#
_cell.length_a   1.000
_cell.length_b   1.000
_cell.length_c   1.000
_cell.angle_alpha   90.00
_cell.angle_beta   90.00
_cell.angle_gamma   90.00
#
_symmetry.space_group_name_H-M   'P 1'
#
loop_
_entity.id
_entity.type
_entity.pdbx_description
1 polymer ?
#
loop_
_entity_poly.entity_id
_entity_poly.type
_entity_poly.pdbx_seq_one_letter_code
_entity_poly.pdbx_strand_id
1 'polypeptide(L)'
;MPVFTAPFCQALLEELEHFEQSDMPKGRPNTMNNYGVLLHELGLDEPLVTPLRERFLQPLMALLYPDCGGGWLDSHRAFVVKYAPGQDRELGCHYDNAELTINVSLGKVFTGGALYFGGLFQAPSALASPLEVEHVVGQGVLHRGGQLHGARPLGTGERWNLIVWLRASAVRNRLCPMCCRKPDLVDDEGFGDGFTREEPPTVDVCVMT
;
A
#
# COMPACT_ATOMS: atom_id res chain seq x y z
N MET A 1 7.81 -1.21 12.45
CA MET A 1 7.03 -0.79 13.64
C MET A 1 5.91 -1.79 13.89
N PRO A 2 5.48 -2.07 15.14
CA PRO A 2 4.33 -2.93 15.40
C PRO A 2 3.04 -2.33 14.83
N VAL A 3 2.21 -3.15 14.18
CA VAL A 3 0.93 -2.74 13.58
C VAL A 3 -0.19 -3.65 14.07
N PHE A 4 0.02 -4.97 13.98
CA PHE A 4 -0.97 -5.97 14.36
C PHE A 4 -0.43 -6.91 15.43
N THR A 5 -1.35 -7.44 16.24
CA THR A 5 -1.05 -8.51 17.17
C THR A 5 -0.93 -9.84 16.41
N ALA A 6 -0.18 -10.80 16.97
CA ALA A 6 -0.07 -12.13 16.37
C ALA A 6 -1.44 -12.84 16.20
N PRO A 7 -2.38 -12.79 17.17
CA PRO A 7 -3.71 -13.37 16.97
C PRO A 7 -4.49 -12.74 15.82
N PHE A 8 -4.40 -11.42 15.63
CA PHE A 8 -5.06 -10.76 14.50
C PHE A 8 -4.43 -11.18 13.17
N CYS A 9 -3.10 -11.25 13.10
CA CYS A 9 -2.39 -11.72 11.92
C CYS A 9 -2.82 -13.14 11.53
N GLN A 10 -2.95 -14.03 12.51
CA GLN A 10 -3.40 -15.40 12.29
C GLN A 10 -4.84 -15.45 11.77
N ALA A 11 -5.77 -14.73 12.41
CA ALA A 11 -7.16 -14.68 11.98
C ALA A 11 -7.33 -14.11 10.56
N LEU A 12 -6.58 -13.06 10.23
CA LEU A 12 -6.59 -12.49 8.88
C LEU A 12 -6.01 -13.47 7.86
N LEU A 13 -4.92 -14.17 8.18
CA LEU A 13 -4.37 -15.21 7.30
C LEU A 13 -5.35 -16.35 7.03
N GLU A 14 -6.05 -16.83 8.06
CA GLU A 14 -7.06 -17.88 7.93
C GLU A 14 -8.18 -17.45 6.98
N GLU A 15 -8.69 -16.23 7.12
CA GLU A 15 -9.73 -15.70 6.24
C GLU A 15 -9.25 -15.55 4.79
N LEU A 16 -8.02 -15.07 4.58
CA LEU A 16 -7.42 -14.96 3.25
C LEU A 16 -7.24 -16.35 2.60
N GLU A 17 -6.86 -17.36 3.37
CA GLU A 17 -6.76 -18.74 2.88
C GLU A 17 -8.13 -19.33 2.52
N HIS A 18 -9.17 -19.07 3.32
CA HIS A 18 -10.54 -19.46 2.97
C HIS A 18 -11.02 -18.77 1.69
N PHE A 19 -10.75 -17.47 1.55
CA PHE A 19 -11.12 -16.73 0.35
C PHE A 19 -10.42 -17.28 -0.90
N GLU A 20 -9.12 -17.54 -0.83
CA GLU A 20 -8.34 -18.16 -1.91
C GLU A 20 -8.90 -19.53 -2.33
N GLN A 21 -9.41 -20.32 -1.38
CA GLN A 21 -10.00 -21.64 -1.64
C GLN A 21 -11.45 -21.60 -2.13
N SER A 22 -12.12 -20.45 -2.05
CA SER A 22 -13.51 -20.28 -2.46
C SER A 22 -13.65 -20.11 -3.98
N ASP A 23 -14.88 -20.18 -4.49
CA ASP A 23 -15.20 -19.89 -5.91
C ASP A 23 -15.43 -18.39 -6.17
N MET A 24 -15.20 -17.52 -5.19
CA MET A 24 -15.39 -16.07 -5.35
C MET A 24 -14.47 -15.50 -6.44
N PRO A 25 -14.90 -14.46 -7.18
CA PRO A 25 -14.03 -13.74 -8.10
C PRO A 25 -12.79 -13.20 -7.38
N LYS A 26 -11.62 -13.35 -7.99
CA LYS A 26 -10.33 -12.89 -7.45
C LYS A 26 -9.59 -12.08 -8.49
N GLY A 27 -9.35 -10.83 -8.18
CA GLY A 27 -8.51 -9.95 -8.98
C GLY A 27 -7.03 -10.16 -8.67
N ARG A 28 -6.18 -9.69 -9.59
CA ARG A 28 -4.75 -9.65 -9.31
C ARG A 28 -4.44 -8.52 -8.32
N PRO A 29 -3.58 -8.74 -7.31
CA PRO A 29 -3.27 -7.73 -6.30
C PRO A 29 -2.63 -6.48 -6.92
N ASN A 30 -1.75 -6.65 -7.91
CA ASN A 30 -1.21 -5.58 -8.74
C ASN A 30 -0.66 -6.14 -10.07
N THR A 31 -0.06 -5.29 -10.91
CA THR A 31 0.47 -5.67 -12.23
C THR A 31 1.75 -6.51 -12.18
N MET A 32 2.47 -6.51 -11.06
CA MET A 32 3.75 -7.17 -10.89
C MET A 32 3.66 -8.46 -10.04
N ASN A 33 2.57 -8.66 -9.32
CA ASN A 33 2.29 -9.87 -8.55
C ASN A 33 1.17 -10.69 -9.21
N ASN A 34 1.35 -12.00 -9.22
CA ASN A 34 0.38 -12.97 -9.73
C ASN A 34 -0.49 -13.56 -8.63
N TYR A 35 -0.01 -13.57 -7.38
CA TYR A 35 -0.67 -14.23 -6.26
C TYR A 35 -0.92 -13.28 -5.09
N GLY A 36 -2.13 -13.30 -4.58
CA GLY A 36 -2.57 -12.39 -3.53
C GLY A 36 -4.04 -12.02 -3.68
N VAL A 37 -4.48 -11.11 -2.81
CA VAL A 37 -5.90 -10.84 -2.57
C VAL A 37 -6.13 -9.34 -2.44
N LEU A 38 -7.16 -8.79 -3.10
CA LEU A 38 -7.59 -7.41 -2.91
C LEU A 38 -8.55 -7.31 -1.72
N LEU A 39 -8.30 -6.41 -0.77
CA LEU A 39 -9.07 -6.37 0.48
C LEU A 39 -10.52 -5.93 0.26
N HIS A 40 -10.78 -5.08 -0.73
CA HIS A 40 -12.15 -4.69 -1.10
C HIS A 40 -12.98 -5.88 -1.64
N GLU A 41 -12.35 -6.88 -2.26
CA GLU A 41 -13.05 -8.10 -2.74
C GLU A 41 -13.55 -8.95 -1.57
N LEU A 42 -12.92 -8.84 -0.39
CA LEU A 42 -13.42 -9.43 0.87
C LEU A 42 -14.35 -8.48 1.64
N GLY A 43 -14.62 -7.28 1.12
CA GLY A 43 -15.36 -6.25 1.84
C GLY A 43 -14.61 -5.71 3.07
N LEU A 44 -13.27 -5.79 3.09
CA LEU A 44 -12.45 -5.39 4.24
C LEU A 44 -11.98 -3.93 4.19
N ASP A 45 -12.24 -3.19 3.12
CA ASP A 45 -11.86 -1.76 3.06
C ASP A 45 -12.55 -0.96 4.18
N GLU A 46 -13.89 -0.96 4.26
CA GLU A 46 -14.64 -0.23 5.28
C GLU A 46 -14.40 -0.69 6.73
N PRO A 47 -14.45 -2.00 7.07
CA PRO A 47 -14.31 -2.42 8.46
C PRO A 47 -12.85 -2.46 8.96
N LEU A 48 -11.85 -2.53 8.07
CA LEU A 48 -10.45 -2.69 8.46
C LEU A 48 -9.54 -1.58 7.92
N VAL A 49 -9.51 -1.38 6.60
CA VAL A 49 -8.49 -0.53 5.96
C VAL A 49 -8.77 0.97 6.16
N THR A 50 -10.02 1.39 6.01
CA THR A 50 -10.46 2.78 6.26
C THR A 50 -10.16 3.21 7.69
N PRO A 51 -10.56 2.47 8.75
CA PRO A 51 -10.21 2.81 10.13
C PRO A 51 -8.69 2.79 10.39
N LEU A 52 -7.96 1.85 9.79
CA LEU A 52 -6.51 1.79 9.89
C LEU A 52 -5.86 3.05 9.31
N ARG A 53 -6.27 3.49 8.12
CA ARG A 53 -5.82 4.72 7.47
C ARG A 53 -6.12 5.94 8.33
N GLU A 54 -7.39 6.16 8.68
CA GLU A 54 -7.84 7.43 9.25
C GLU A 54 -7.43 7.61 10.71
N ARG A 55 -7.53 6.54 11.52
CA ARG A 55 -7.35 6.65 12.98
C ARG A 55 -5.91 6.43 13.43
N PHE A 56 -5.12 5.68 12.66
CA PHE A 56 -3.79 5.24 13.10
C PHE A 56 -2.68 5.71 12.16
N LEU A 57 -2.81 5.46 10.86
CA LEU A 57 -1.75 5.77 9.91
C LEU A 57 -1.67 7.27 9.63
N GLN A 58 -2.77 7.95 9.33
CA GLN A 58 -2.75 9.37 8.97
C GLN A 58 -2.10 10.28 10.04
N PRO A 59 -2.42 10.17 11.35
CA PRO A 59 -1.74 10.97 12.37
C PRO A 59 -0.22 10.72 12.43
N LEU A 60 0.20 9.46 12.28
CA LEU A 60 1.61 9.08 12.29
C LEU A 60 2.32 9.58 11.02
N MET A 61 1.69 9.42 9.87
CA MET A 61 2.23 9.84 8.58
C MET A 61 2.31 11.37 8.46
N ALA A 62 1.38 12.11 9.07
CA ALA A 62 1.45 13.55 9.16
C ALA A 62 2.73 14.02 9.87
N LEU A 63 3.19 13.27 10.88
CA LEU A 63 4.41 13.58 11.63
C LEU A 63 5.68 13.13 10.88
N LEU A 64 5.68 11.92 10.32
CA LEU A 64 6.86 11.34 9.68
C LEU A 64 7.12 11.88 8.27
N TYR A 65 6.04 12.25 7.56
CA TYR A 65 6.06 12.62 6.14
C TYR A 65 5.19 13.85 5.83
N PRO A 66 5.43 14.99 6.51
CA PRO A 66 4.62 16.20 6.32
C PRO A 66 4.72 16.78 4.90
N ASP A 67 5.81 16.51 4.18
CA ASP A 67 6.14 17.06 2.86
C ASP A 67 5.55 16.27 1.68
N CYS A 68 4.97 15.09 1.92
CA CYS A 68 4.40 14.26 0.85
C CYS A 68 2.97 13.79 1.14
N GLY A 69 2.16 14.65 1.78
CA GLY A 69 0.73 14.41 1.90
C GLY A 69 0.29 13.58 3.11
N GLY A 70 1.19 13.27 4.05
CA GLY A 70 0.89 12.37 5.17
C GLY A 70 -0.31 12.80 6.05
N GLY A 71 -0.60 14.10 6.13
CA GLY A 71 -1.76 14.64 6.85
C GLY A 71 -3.08 14.63 6.08
N TRP A 72 -3.07 14.29 4.79
CA TRP A 72 -4.21 14.39 3.87
C TRP A 72 -4.46 13.08 3.12
N LEU A 73 -4.17 11.94 3.75
CA LEU A 73 -4.37 10.62 3.14
C LEU A 73 -5.87 10.30 3.06
N ASP A 74 -6.50 10.55 1.93
CA ASP A 74 -7.95 10.52 1.71
C ASP A 74 -8.44 9.31 0.91
N SER A 75 -7.54 8.53 0.31
CA SER A 75 -7.89 7.27 -0.34
C SER A 75 -6.80 6.22 -0.16
N HIS A 76 -7.14 4.97 -0.48
CA HIS A 76 -6.21 3.86 -0.38
C HIS A 76 -6.48 2.77 -1.41
N ARG A 77 -5.47 1.92 -1.61
CA ARG A 77 -5.64 0.59 -2.20
C ARG A 77 -4.92 -0.41 -1.31
N ALA A 78 -5.65 -1.40 -0.81
CA ALA A 78 -5.08 -2.47 0.00
C ALA A 78 -5.11 -3.79 -0.74
N PHE A 79 -4.02 -4.53 -0.65
CA PHE A 79 -3.90 -5.88 -1.19
C PHE A 79 -2.91 -6.70 -0.37
N VAL A 80 -3.11 -8.01 -0.32
CA VAL A 80 -2.14 -8.95 0.19
C VAL A 80 -1.35 -9.53 -0.96
N VAL A 81 -0.04 -9.67 -0.81
CA VAL A 81 0.83 -10.41 -1.74
C VAL A 81 1.28 -11.71 -1.11
N LYS A 82 1.32 -12.78 -1.91
CA LYS A 82 1.78 -14.10 -1.51
C LYS A 82 3.06 -14.48 -2.26
N TYR A 83 4.06 -14.93 -1.52
CA TYR A 83 5.27 -15.54 -2.06
C TYR A 83 5.38 -16.99 -1.56
N ALA A 84 5.65 -17.92 -2.47
CA ALA A 84 5.78 -19.34 -2.18
C ALA A 84 6.56 -20.08 -3.29
N PRO A 85 7.14 -21.27 -3.01
CA PRO A 85 7.69 -22.15 -4.04
C PRO A 85 6.66 -22.45 -5.14
N GLY A 86 7.07 -22.32 -6.41
CA GLY A 86 6.19 -22.52 -7.56
C GLY A 86 5.23 -21.35 -7.86
N GLN A 87 5.29 -20.28 -7.07
CA GLN A 87 4.56 -19.02 -7.28
C GLN A 87 5.56 -17.86 -7.46
N ASP A 88 5.15 -16.63 -7.18
CA ASP A 88 6.07 -15.50 -7.08
C ASP A 88 7.08 -15.75 -5.94
N ARG A 89 8.36 -15.42 -6.18
CA ARG A 89 9.44 -15.56 -5.19
C ARG A 89 10.18 -14.27 -4.87
N GLU A 90 10.09 -13.28 -5.74
CA GLU A 90 10.73 -11.98 -5.60
C GLU A 90 9.90 -10.93 -6.31
N LEU A 91 10.27 -9.66 -6.13
CA LEU A 91 9.66 -8.57 -6.87
C LEU A 91 10.76 -7.63 -7.33
N GLY A 92 10.82 -7.41 -8.65
CA GLY A 92 11.79 -6.51 -9.28
C GLY A 92 11.68 -5.08 -8.75
N CYS A 93 12.71 -4.29 -8.97
CA CYS A 93 12.75 -2.91 -8.48
C CYS A 93 11.63 -2.08 -9.11
N HIS A 94 10.87 -1.37 -8.27
CA HIS A 94 9.73 -0.55 -8.66
C HIS A 94 9.53 0.59 -7.66
N TYR A 95 8.48 1.37 -7.89
CA TYR A 95 7.93 2.36 -6.98
C TYR A 95 6.41 2.20 -6.99
N ASP A 96 5.73 2.69 -5.95
CA ASP A 96 4.30 2.51 -5.78
C ASP A 96 3.48 3.66 -6.35
N ASN A 97 2.25 3.35 -6.78
CA ASN A 97 1.24 4.36 -7.12
C ASN A 97 0.55 4.94 -5.86
N ALA A 98 1.39 5.50 -4.99
CA ALA A 98 1.04 5.99 -3.66
C ALA A 98 1.91 7.20 -3.30
N GLU A 99 1.41 8.05 -2.41
CA GLU A 99 2.29 9.00 -1.72
C GLU A 99 3.12 8.26 -0.65
N LEU A 100 2.45 7.39 0.10
CA LEU A 100 3.02 6.62 1.19
C LEU A 100 2.53 5.17 1.13
N THR A 101 3.37 4.24 1.53
CA THR A 101 3.05 2.82 1.58
C THR A 101 3.35 2.27 2.98
N ILE A 102 2.49 1.37 3.44
CA ILE A 102 2.80 0.46 4.53
C ILE A 102 2.80 -0.98 4.03
N ASN A 103 3.85 -1.72 4.37
CA ASN A 103 4.00 -3.15 4.10
C ASN A 103 4.09 -3.91 5.44
N VAL A 104 3.04 -4.67 5.79
CA VAL A 104 2.92 -5.41 7.04
C VAL A 104 3.11 -6.90 6.79
N SER A 105 4.06 -7.53 7.49
CA SER A 105 4.21 -8.98 7.45
C SER A 105 3.09 -9.65 8.25
N LEU A 106 2.27 -10.48 7.60
CA LEU A 106 1.16 -11.17 8.25
C LEU A 106 1.59 -12.52 8.85
N GLY A 107 2.65 -13.15 8.33
CA GLY A 107 3.20 -14.35 8.95
C GLY A 107 3.54 -15.45 7.95
N LYS A 108 3.21 -16.69 8.36
CA LYS A 108 3.77 -17.97 7.87
C LYS A 108 5.26 -18.14 8.24
N VAL A 109 5.82 -19.29 7.89
CA VAL A 109 7.22 -19.65 8.17
C VAL A 109 7.99 -19.55 6.87
N PHE A 110 9.05 -18.75 6.84
CA PHE A 110 9.88 -18.54 5.65
C PHE A 110 11.32 -18.13 5.97
N THR A 111 12.16 -18.16 4.94
CA THR A 111 13.51 -17.59 4.96
C THR A 111 13.74 -16.67 3.77
N GLY A 112 14.62 -15.67 3.91
CA GLY A 112 14.87 -14.67 2.88
C GLY A 112 13.66 -13.76 2.65
N GLY A 113 13.59 -13.14 1.47
CA GLY A 113 12.47 -12.26 1.13
C GLY A 113 12.57 -10.84 1.68
N ALA A 114 13.72 -10.40 2.20
CA ALA A 114 13.91 -9.03 2.67
C ALA A 114 13.45 -8.00 1.63
N LEU A 115 12.90 -6.88 2.11
CA LEU A 115 12.73 -5.71 1.26
C LEU A 115 14.08 -5.05 1.07
N TYR A 116 14.35 -4.53 -0.12
CA TYR A 116 15.49 -3.66 -0.36
C TYR A 116 15.00 -2.30 -0.84
N PHE A 117 15.61 -1.22 -0.34
CA PHE A 117 15.21 0.15 -0.60
C PHE A 117 16.39 0.98 -1.13
N GLY A 118 16.15 1.74 -2.17
CA GLY A 118 17.04 2.77 -2.69
C GLY A 118 16.57 4.18 -2.38
N GLY A 119 17.10 5.13 -3.16
CA GLY A 119 16.60 6.50 -3.23
C GLY A 119 15.26 6.64 -3.96
N LEU A 120 14.81 7.88 -4.12
CA LEU A 120 13.58 8.20 -4.86
C LEU A 120 13.77 8.00 -6.37
N PHE A 121 12.71 7.63 -7.09
CA PHE A 121 12.78 7.36 -8.53
C PHE A 121 13.24 8.57 -9.36
N GLN A 122 13.08 9.79 -8.84
CA GLN A 122 13.57 11.02 -9.47
C GLN A 122 15.10 11.17 -9.38
N ALA A 123 15.80 10.35 -8.60
CA ALA A 123 17.25 10.42 -8.37
C ALA A 123 17.95 9.11 -8.84
N PRO A 124 18.59 9.09 -10.03
CA PRO A 124 19.05 7.86 -10.70
C PRO A 124 20.11 7.02 -9.98
N SER A 125 20.89 7.59 -9.05
CA SER A 125 21.91 6.85 -8.29
C SER A 125 21.33 5.97 -7.16
N ALA A 126 20.01 5.83 -7.11
CA ALA A 126 19.24 5.34 -5.98
C ALA A 126 19.56 3.91 -5.49
N LEU A 127 20.11 3.01 -6.31
CA LEU A 127 20.27 1.58 -5.94
C LEU A 127 21.73 1.14 -5.71
N ALA A 128 22.69 2.07 -5.68
CA ALA A 128 24.11 1.72 -5.55
C ALA A 128 24.45 0.97 -4.24
N SER A 129 23.72 1.25 -3.17
CA SER A 129 23.84 0.56 -1.87
C SER A 129 22.46 0.55 -1.19
N PRO A 130 21.62 -0.46 -1.47
CA PRO A 130 20.25 -0.47 -0.95
C PRO A 130 20.24 -0.84 0.53
N LEU A 131 19.31 -0.23 1.27
CA LEU A 131 18.97 -0.62 2.63
C LEU A 131 18.11 -1.89 2.59
N GLU A 132 18.50 -2.94 3.29
CA GLU A 132 17.69 -4.15 3.42
C GLU A 132 16.94 -4.17 4.76
N VAL A 133 15.67 -4.58 4.72
CA VAL A 133 14.79 -4.66 5.87
C VAL A 133 14.14 -6.04 5.89
N GLU A 134 14.46 -6.79 6.95
CA GLU A 134 13.85 -8.09 7.21
C GLU A 134 12.44 -7.96 7.77
N HIS A 135 11.62 -8.96 7.49
CA HIS A 135 10.24 -8.99 7.95
C HIS A 135 10.13 -9.53 9.38
N VAL A 136 9.26 -8.90 10.17
CA VAL A 136 8.83 -9.39 11.48
C VAL A 136 7.31 -9.43 11.49
N VAL A 137 6.74 -10.57 11.85
CA VAL A 137 5.28 -10.78 11.85
C VAL A 137 4.57 -9.73 12.71
N GLY A 138 3.49 -9.17 12.19
CA GLY A 138 2.73 -8.09 12.80
C GLY A 138 3.38 -6.71 12.71
N GLN A 139 4.61 -6.60 12.18
CA GLN A 139 5.27 -5.31 11.96
C GLN A 139 5.10 -4.80 10.53
N GLY A 140 4.91 -3.48 10.45
CA GLY A 140 4.88 -2.70 9.21
C GLY A 140 6.18 -1.95 8.94
N VAL A 141 6.55 -1.89 7.67
CA VAL A 141 7.56 -0.98 7.11
C VAL A 141 6.82 0.17 6.42
N LEU A 142 7.10 1.40 6.84
CA LEU A 142 6.57 2.62 6.23
C LEU A 142 7.61 3.18 5.26
N HIS A 143 7.18 3.61 4.08
CA HIS A 143 8.05 4.29 3.12
C HIS A 143 7.26 5.21 2.19
N ARG A 144 7.99 6.07 1.46
CA ARG A 144 7.42 6.88 0.38
C ARG A 144 7.10 5.98 -0.81
N GLY A 145 5.98 6.19 -1.47
CA GLY A 145 5.62 5.40 -2.65
C GLY A 145 6.64 5.56 -3.77
N GLY A 146 7.15 6.78 -3.96
CA GLY A 146 8.22 7.07 -4.94
C GLY A 146 9.61 6.54 -4.57
N GLN A 147 9.79 5.86 -3.43
CA GLN A 147 11.07 5.25 -3.08
C GLN A 147 11.26 3.96 -3.88
N LEU A 148 12.38 3.86 -4.61
CA LEU A 148 12.68 2.65 -5.36
C LEU A 148 12.92 1.49 -4.40
N HIS A 149 12.22 0.37 -4.61
CA HIS A 149 12.34 -0.79 -3.74
C HIS A 149 11.92 -2.07 -4.45
N GLY A 150 12.17 -3.20 -3.81
CA GLY A 150 11.69 -4.50 -4.25
C GLY A 150 11.81 -5.55 -3.15
N ALA A 151 11.51 -6.80 -3.49
CA ALA A 151 11.63 -7.93 -2.57
C ALA A 151 12.72 -8.88 -3.07
N ARG A 152 13.65 -9.25 -2.19
CA ARG A 152 14.64 -10.30 -2.45
C ARG A 152 13.94 -11.66 -2.64
N PRO A 153 14.63 -12.64 -3.27
CA PRO A 153 14.13 -14.00 -3.35
C PRO A 153 13.75 -14.60 -2.00
N LEU A 154 12.58 -15.24 -1.98
CA LEU A 154 12.16 -16.16 -0.94
C LEU A 154 13.03 -17.42 -1.00
N GLY A 155 13.69 -17.76 0.10
CA GLY A 155 14.50 -18.97 0.23
C GLY A 155 13.61 -20.21 0.35
N THR A 156 12.84 -20.29 1.43
CA THR A 156 11.93 -21.41 1.74
C THR A 156 10.62 -20.91 2.34
N GLY A 157 9.61 -21.79 2.37
CA GLY A 157 8.36 -21.55 3.08
C GLY A 157 7.38 -20.64 2.33
N GLU A 158 6.51 -19.96 3.06
CA GLU A 158 5.54 -19.04 2.47
C GLU A 158 5.59 -17.69 3.20
N ARG A 159 5.34 -16.61 2.47
CA ARG A 159 5.31 -15.26 3.02
C ARG A 159 4.10 -14.50 2.51
N TRP A 160 3.36 -13.92 3.45
CA TRP A 160 2.18 -13.12 3.17
C TRP A 160 2.34 -11.73 3.77
N ASN A 161 2.12 -10.69 2.96
CA ASN A 161 2.23 -9.31 3.40
C ASN A 161 1.02 -8.49 2.97
N LEU A 162 0.42 -7.76 3.92
CA LEU A 162 -0.56 -6.71 3.61
C LEU A 162 0.18 -5.46 3.16
N ILE A 163 -0.16 -4.98 1.97
CA ILE A 163 0.32 -3.72 1.41
C ILE A 163 -0.87 -2.76 1.37
N VAL A 164 -0.67 -1.54 1.89
CA VAL A 164 -1.64 -0.47 1.75
C VAL A 164 -0.94 0.72 1.09
N TRP A 165 -1.35 1.01 -0.13
CA TRP A 165 -1.03 2.24 -0.82
C TRP A 165 -1.93 3.35 -0.29
N LEU A 166 -1.32 4.37 0.32
CA LEU A 166 -2.00 5.51 0.90
C LEU A 166 -1.81 6.72 -0.01
N ARG A 167 -2.91 7.39 -0.27
CA ARG A 167 -3.02 8.37 -1.35
C ARG A 167 -3.63 9.65 -0.80
N ALA A 168 -3.11 10.78 -1.26
CA ALA A 168 -3.54 12.12 -0.89
C ALA A 168 -3.90 12.90 -2.15
N SER A 169 -5.19 13.09 -2.42
CA SER A 169 -5.67 13.85 -3.58
C SER A 169 -5.06 15.27 -3.62
N ALA A 170 -4.88 15.91 -2.46
CA ALA A 170 -4.23 17.21 -2.31
C ALA A 170 -2.82 17.30 -2.90
N VAL A 171 -2.12 16.17 -3.05
CA VAL A 171 -0.81 16.06 -3.69
C VAL A 171 -0.98 15.67 -5.16
N ARG A 172 -1.59 14.51 -5.42
CA ARG A 172 -1.60 13.91 -6.77
C ARG A 172 -2.45 14.67 -7.78
N ASN A 173 -3.48 15.41 -7.35
CA ASN A 173 -4.28 16.25 -8.26
C ASN A 173 -3.43 17.33 -8.95
N ARG A 174 -2.29 17.72 -8.35
CA ARG A 174 -1.36 18.68 -8.96
C ARG A 174 -0.49 18.00 -10.02
N LEU A 175 0.20 16.92 -9.64
CA LEU A 175 1.06 16.12 -10.51
C LEU A 175 0.94 14.64 -10.12
N CYS A 176 0.78 13.78 -11.12
CA CYS A 176 0.75 12.34 -10.92
C CYS A 176 2.06 11.85 -10.27
N PRO A 177 2.00 11.09 -9.16
CA PRO A 177 3.20 10.62 -8.46
C PRO A 177 4.01 9.63 -9.30
N MET A 178 3.42 9.05 -10.36
CA MET A 178 4.10 8.10 -11.24
C MET A 178 4.89 8.76 -12.37
N CYS A 179 4.27 9.73 -13.06
CA CYS A 179 4.82 10.29 -14.29
C CYS A 179 5.16 11.78 -14.20
N CYS A 180 4.91 12.41 -13.04
CA CYS A 180 5.15 13.83 -12.79
C CYS A 180 4.50 14.77 -13.80
N ARG A 181 3.38 14.36 -14.42
CA ARG A 181 2.56 15.17 -15.31
C ARG A 181 1.24 15.51 -14.65
N LYS A 182 0.62 16.61 -15.08
CA LYS A 182 -0.75 16.94 -14.68
C LYS A 182 -1.69 15.78 -15.09
N PRO A 183 -2.52 15.25 -14.17
CA PRO A 183 -3.37 14.11 -14.49
C PRO A 183 -4.50 14.52 -15.44
N ASP A 184 -4.91 13.57 -16.27
CA ASP A 184 -6.13 13.62 -17.08
C ASP A 184 -7.10 12.57 -16.51
N LEU A 185 -8.27 13.00 -16.05
CA LEU A 185 -9.13 12.20 -15.16
C LEU A 185 -10.31 11.61 -15.90
N VAL A 186 -10.40 10.28 -15.87
CA VAL A 186 -11.59 9.51 -16.24
C VAL A 186 -12.37 9.10 -14.99
N ASP A 187 -13.67 8.92 -15.13
CA ASP A 187 -14.52 8.47 -14.03
C ASP A 187 -14.27 6.98 -13.73
N ASP A 188 -14.28 6.62 -12.45
CA ASP A 188 -14.05 5.26 -11.94
C ASP A 188 -14.95 5.01 -10.73
N GLU A 189 -15.19 3.75 -10.38
CA GLU A 189 -15.96 3.37 -9.20
C GLU A 189 -15.06 3.30 -7.94
N GLY A 190 -15.58 3.73 -6.79
CA GLY A 190 -14.85 3.70 -5.52
C GLY A 190 -13.67 4.67 -5.47
N PHE A 191 -12.53 4.23 -4.95
CA PHE A 191 -11.35 5.09 -4.78
C PHE A 191 -10.48 5.21 -6.05
N GLY A 192 -10.70 4.39 -7.09
CA GLY A 192 -9.91 4.37 -8.32
C GLY A 192 -8.40 4.50 -8.08
N ASP A 193 -7.78 5.49 -8.75
CA ASP A 193 -6.38 5.89 -8.51
C ASP A 193 -6.21 7.06 -7.52
N GLY A 194 -7.25 7.40 -6.75
CA GLY A 194 -7.20 8.36 -5.64
C GLY A 194 -7.16 9.83 -6.06
N PHE A 195 -7.30 10.14 -7.34
CA PHE A 195 -7.46 11.50 -7.82
C PHE A 195 -8.91 11.98 -7.59
N THR A 196 -9.07 13.27 -7.36
CA THR A 196 -10.39 13.90 -7.22
C THR A 196 -10.48 15.12 -8.16
N ARG A 197 -11.68 15.46 -8.60
CA ARG A 197 -11.92 16.76 -9.25
C ARG A 197 -12.11 17.80 -8.16
N GLU A 198 -11.47 18.96 -8.31
CA GLU A 198 -11.82 20.12 -7.47
C GLU A 198 -13.28 20.48 -7.79
N GLU A 199 -14.17 20.36 -6.80
CA GLU A 199 -15.47 21.00 -6.89
C GLU A 199 -15.24 22.53 -6.86
N PRO A 200 -15.91 23.31 -7.73
CA PRO A 200 -15.79 24.76 -7.68
C PRO A 200 -16.18 25.22 -6.26
N PRO A 201 -15.42 26.16 -5.64
CA PRO A 201 -15.68 26.56 -4.27
C PRO A 201 -17.12 27.08 -4.17
N THR A 202 -17.97 26.35 -3.45
CA THR A 202 -19.25 26.86 -3.00
C THR A 202 -18.94 27.97 -2.00
N VAL A 203 -19.14 29.22 -2.42
CA VAL A 203 -19.00 30.36 -1.53
C VAL A 203 -20.14 30.27 -0.53
N ASP A 204 -19.89 29.72 0.66
CA ASP A 204 -20.83 29.81 1.77
C ASP A 204 -20.89 31.28 2.20
N VAL A 205 -21.80 32.03 1.59
CA VAL A 205 -22.11 33.40 2.01
C VAL A 205 -22.95 33.31 3.28
N CYS A 206 -22.29 33.28 4.43
CA CYS A 206 -22.95 33.55 5.71
C CYS A 206 -23.38 35.02 5.71
N VAL A 207 -24.65 35.29 5.41
CA VAL A 207 -25.23 36.63 5.62
C VAL A 207 -25.63 36.72 7.09
N MET A 208 -25.02 37.66 7.84
CA MET A 208 -25.54 38.02 9.15
C MET A 208 -26.93 38.63 9.00
N THR A 209 -27.94 38.02 9.61
CA THR A 209 -29.24 38.65 9.89
C THR A 209 -29.20 39.38 11.22
#